data_AF-A0A2U9IR44-F1
#
_entry.id   AF-A0A2U9IR44-F1
#
_cell.length_a   1.000
_cell.length_b   1.000
_cell.length_c   1.000
_cell.angle_alpha   90.00
_cell.angle_beta   90.00
_cell.angle_gamma   90.00
#
_symmetry.space_group_name_H-M   'P 1'
#
loop_
_entity.id
_entity.type
_entity.pdbx_description
1 polymer ?
#
loop_
_entity_poly.entity_id
_entity_poly.type
_entity_poly.pdbx_seq_one_letter_code
_entity_poly.pdbx_strand_id
1 'polypeptide(L)'
;MRNCLNVEDRGNRLVVVRTGTLNALLVRDMVILVNPSEVLVGEDRIEQEIQVKGKVVTDQAYTKVLSDSKVTITSRISLENSLFFPHPILVYNGGGLDMESYFHVTGKAKVVEAIVLGRIGSGERFQRGKIRVITKIWSGDELLIYDVFRVNDGDYLDPNVLGKEGLLTTYSIEGKEFIFDREILTIKELYRRWSQITGITF
;
A
#
# COMPACT_ATOMS: atom_id res chain seq x y z
N MET A 1 3.57 4.97 18.16
CA MET A 1 2.78 6.22 18.00
C MET A 1 1.49 5.90 17.25
N ARG A 2 0.35 6.54 17.58
CA ARG A 2 -0.89 6.38 16.79
C ARG A 2 -1.01 7.57 15.83
N ASN A 3 -0.94 7.29 14.53
CA ASN A 3 -1.14 8.27 13.48
C ASN A 3 -2.47 7.99 12.79
N CYS A 4 -3.29 9.02 12.62
CA CYS A 4 -4.60 8.91 11.98
C CYS A 4 -4.71 9.94 10.86
N LEU A 5 -5.23 9.54 9.71
CA LEU A 5 -5.51 10.41 8.58
C LEU A 5 -6.90 10.13 8.03
N ASN A 6 -7.74 11.15 7.96
CA ASN A 6 -9.01 11.13 7.26
C ASN A 6 -8.96 12.14 6.10
N VAL A 7 -9.26 11.67 4.90
CA VAL A 7 -9.34 12.46 3.67
C VAL A 7 -10.72 12.27 3.06
N GLU A 8 -11.47 13.37 2.91
CA GLU A 8 -12.81 13.38 2.33
C GLU A 8 -12.90 14.39 1.18
N ASP A 9 -13.19 13.89 -0.02
CA ASP A 9 -13.47 14.71 -1.20
C ASP A 9 -14.95 15.06 -1.29
N ARG A 10 -15.28 16.35 -1.10
CA ARG A 10 -16.65 16.87 -1.19
C ARG A 10 -16.97 17.52 -2.53
N GLY A 11 -16.18 17.23 -3.57
CA GLY A 11 -16.33 17.77 -4.92
C GLY A 11 -15.79 19.20 -5.07
N ASN A 12 -16.17 20.13 -4.17
CA ASN A 12 -15.67 21.51 -4.21
C ASN A 12 -14.45 21.76 -3.30
N ARG A 13 -14.18 20.86 -2.36
CA ARG A 13 -13.03 20.93 -1.44
C ARG A 13 -12.62 19.56 -0.95
N LEU A 14 -11.34 19.44 -0.60
CA LEU A 14 -10.80 18.32 0.14
C LEU A 14 -10.78 18.67 1.63
N VAL A 15 -11.35 17.82 2.47
CA VAL A 15 -11.27 17.92 3.94
C VAL A 15 -10.22 16.93 4.42
N VAL A 16 -9.23 17.41 5.18
CA VAL A 16 -8.17 16.58 5.76
C VAL A 16 -8.18 16.76 7.28
N VAL A 17 -8.38 15.67 8.00
CA VAL A 17 -8.31 15.62 9.48
C VAL A 17 -7.22 14.64 9.86
N ARG A 18 -6.33 15.04 10.77
CA ARG A 18 -5.17 14.22 11.13
C ARG A 18 -4.82 14.26 12.61
N THR A 19 -4.22 13.17 13.07
CA THR A 19 -3.48 13.09 14.33
C THR A 19 -2.09 12.56 14.02
N GLY A 20 -1.05 13.25 14.47
CA GLY A 20 0.35 12.88 14.22
C GLY A 20 0.91 13.42 12.91
N THR A 21 1.79 12.65 12.26
CA THR A 21 2.63 13.12 11.15
C THR A 21 2.01 13.01 9.77
N LEU A 22 1.03 12.12 9.60
CA LEU A 22 0.33 11.89 8.33
C LEU A 22 -0.38 13.15 7.84
N ASN A 23 -0.31 13.44 6.55
CA ASN A 23 -1.06 14.53 5.93
C ASN A 23 -1.44 14.18 4.49
N ALA A 24 -2.25 15.02 3.84
CA ALA A 24 -2.58 14.89 2.42
C ALA A 24 -2.76 16.26 1.78
N LEU A 25 -2.48 16.34 0.48
CA LEU A 25 -2.73 17.54 -0.33
C LEU A 25 -3.27 17.17 -1.71
N LEU A 26 -4.02 18.10 -2.31
CA LEU A 26 -4.55 17.95 -3.67
C LEU A 26 -3.65 18.73 -4.65
N VAL A 27 -3.14 18.04 -5.66
CA VAL A 27 -2.46 18.66 -6.81
C VAL A 27 -3.18 18.25 -8.08
N ARG A 28 -3.94 19.18 -8.68
CA ARG A 28 -4.81 18.89 -9.82
C ARG A 28 -5.77 17.74 -9.45
N ASP A 29 -5.70 16.62 -10.17
CA ASP A 29 -6.53 15.43 -9.94
C ASP A 29 -5.85 14.37 -9.06
N MET A 30 -4.69 14.69 -8.46
CA MET A 30 -3.94 13.80 -7.58
C MET A 30 -4.08 14.18 -6.11
N VAL A 31 -4.52 13.23 -5.29
CA VAL A 31 -4.39 13.30 -3.83
C VAL A 31 -3.05 12.67 -3.46
N ILE A 32 -2.13 13.50 -2.96
CA ILE A 32 -0.82 13.05 -2.50
C ILE A 32 -0.88 12.93 -0.98
N LEU A 33 -0.78 11.71 -0.47
CA LEU A 33 -0.54 11.44 0.94
C LEU A 33 0.89 11.89 1.26
N VAL A 34 0.98 12.99 2.01
CA VAL A 34 2.24 13.61 2.38
C VAL A 34 2.70 13.00 3.67
N ASN A 35 3.81 12.29 3.59
CA ASN A 35 4.62 11.93 4.73
C ASN A 35 5.92 12.72 4.65
N PRO A 36 6.51 13.22 5.75
CA PRO A 36 7.94 13.41 5.75
C PRO A 36 8.58 12.01 5.90
N SER A 37 8.47 11.15 4.88
CA SER A 37 9.01 9.78 4.88
C SER A 37 8.79 9.00 6.20
N GLU A 38 7.61 8.42 6.44
CA GLU A 38 7.40 7.66 7.68
C GLU A 38 8.30 6.42 7.72
N VAL A 39 9.36 6.60 8.49
CA VAL A 39 10.17 5.56 9.05
C VAL A 39 9.41 5.06 10.27
N LEU A 40 8.74 3.92 10.13
CA LEU A 40 7.90 3.31 11.16
C LEU A 40 8.75 2.42 12.06
N VAL A 41 8.62 2.62 13.37
CA VAL A 41 9.49 2.05 14.41
C VAL A 41 8.70 1.56 15.61
N GLY A 42 9.30 0.68 16.40
CA GLY A 42 8.67 0.17 17.62
C GLY A 42 7.31 -0.47 17.32
N GLU A 43 6.24 0.08 17.89
CA GLU A 43 4.87 -0.42 17.74
C GLU A 43 3.93 0.63 17.11
N ASP A 44 4.41 1.32 16.07
CA ASP A 44 3.62 2.33 15.36
C ASP A 44 2.34 1.77 14.76
N ARG A 45 1.27 2.58 14.84
CA ARG A 45 -0.05 2.27 14.31
C ARG A 45 -0.53 3.38 13.41
N ILE A 46 -0.85 3.04 12.17
CA ILE A 46 -1.42 3.93 11.17
C ILE A 46 -2.87 3.54 10.94
N GLU A 47 -3.76 4.53 11.02
CA GLU A 47 -5.14 4.40 10.62
C GLU A 47 -5.44 5.43 9.53
N GLN A 48 -5.91 4.96 8.38
CA GLN A 48 -6.26 5.80 7.24
C GLN A 48 -7.73 5.59 6.86
N GLU A 49 -8.42 6.68 6.61
CA GLU A 49 -9.73 6.71 6.01
C GLU A 49 -9.70 7.67 4.81
N ILE A 50 -9.92 7.15 3.60
CA ILE A 50 -9.75 7.93 2.37
C ILE A 50 -11.01 7.76 1.53
N GLN A 51 -11.68 8.86 1.21
CA GLN A 51 -12.87 8.87 0.35
C GLN A 51 -12.65 9.86 -0.79
N VAL A 52 -12.52 9.34 -2.02
CA VAL A 52 -12.19 10.16 -3.20
C VAL A 52 -13.00 9.79 -4.43
N LYS A 53 -13.25 10.79 -5.29
CA LYS A 53 -13.97 10.62 -6.56
C LYS A 53 -13.20 11.20 -7.73
N GLY A 54 -13.08 10.41 -8.80
CA GLY A 54 -12.45 10.82 -10.06
C GLY A 54 -10.98 11.21 -9.92
N LYS A 55 -10.25 10.64 -8.95
CA LYS A 55 -8.90 11.08 -8.58
C LYS A 55 -7.90 9.93 -8.56
N VAL A 56 -6.62 10.28 -8.62
CA VAL A 56 -5.52 9.36 -8.35
C VAL A 56 -5.00 9.64 -6.94
N VAL A 57 -4.98 8.62 -6.09
CA VAL A 57 -4.37 8.68 -4.77
C VAL A 57 -3.00 8.04 -4.84
N THR A 58 -1.98 8.75 -4.39
CA THR A 58 -0.61 8.26 -4.27
C THR A 58 0.03 8.88 -3.04
N ASP A 59 1.23 8.48 -2.68
CA ASP A 59 2.03 9.05 -1.61
C ASP A 59 3.33 9.65 -2.17
N GLN A 60 4.01 10.47 -1.36
CA GLN A 60 5.21 11.17 -1.81
C GLN A 60 6.48 10.31 -1.78
N ALA A 61 6.49 9.24 -0.98
CA ALA A 61 7.65 8.39 -0.79
C ALA A 61 7.28 7.02 -0.20
N TYR A 62 8.20 6.06 -0.32
CA TYR A 62 8.14 4.75 0.31
C TYR A 62 7.89 4.82 1.82
N THR A 63 6.93 4.02 2.29
CA THR A 63 6.80 3.69 3.71
C THR A 63 7.89 2.69 4.11
N LYS A 64 8.60 2.93 5.22
CA LYS A 64 9.73 2.09 5.66
C LYS A 64 9.44 1.51 7.03
N VAL A 65 9.41 0.18 7.15
CA VAL A 65 9.26 -0.54 8.42
C VAL A 65 10.64 -0.97 8.88
N LEU A 66 11.15 -0.38 9.98
CA LEU A 66 12.51 -0.63 10.44
C LEU A 66 12.69 -2.00 11.12
N SER A 67 13.94 -2.41 11.29
CA SER A 67 14.31 -3.58 12.08
C SER A 67 13.75 -3.50 13.51
N ASP A 68 13.39 -4.66 14.05
CA ASP A 68 12.88 -4.85 15.41
C ASP A 68 11.60 -4.04 15.71
N SER A 69 10.82 -3.72 14.67
CA SER A 69 9.50 -3.08 14.79
C SER A 69 8.34 -4.06 14.57
N LYS A 70 7.15 -3.69 15.05
CA LYS A 70 5.87 -4.37 14.88
C LYS A 70 4.81 -3.33 14.55
N VAL A 71 4.76 -2.98 13.27
CA VAL A 71 3.90 -1.92 12.75
C VAL A 71 2.54 -2.47 12.39
N THR A 72 1.49 -1.71 12.69
CA THR A 72 0.14 -2.00 12.22
C THR A 72 -0.37 -0.88 11.30
N ILE A 73 -0.91 -1.23 10.14
CA ILE A 73 -1.53 -0.30 9.20
C ILE A 73 -2.95 -0.77 8.93
N THR A 74 -3.94 0.12 9.11
CA THR A 74 -5.32 -0.15 8.76
C THR A 74 -5.84 0.96 7.87
N SER A 75 -6.25 0.60 6.65
CA SER A 75 -6.73 1.57 5.66
C SER A 75 -8.16 1.22 5.26
N ARG A 76 -9.06 2.20 5.34
CA ARG A 76 -10.45 2.14 4.86
C ARG A 76 -10.60 3.14 3.72
N ILE A 77 -10.75 2.65 2.50
CA ILE A 77 -10.60 3.45 1.30
C ILE A 77 -11.85 3.30 0.44
N SER A 78 -12.56 4.40 0.19
CA SER A 78 -13.68 4.48 -0.74
C SER A 78 -13.25 5.16 -2.03
N LEU A 79 -13.34 4.45 -3.14
CA LEU A 79 -12.93 4.90 -4.48
C LEU A 79 -14.14 4.96 -5.40
N GLU A 80 -14.48 6.15 -5.88
CA GLU A 80 -15.43 6.30 -6.98
C GLU A 80 -14.69 6.71 -8.26
N ASN A 81 -14.67 5.85 -9.28
CA ASN A 81 -13.96 6.13 -10.56
C ASN A 81 -12.52 6.63 -10.34
N SER A 82 -11.78 5.98 -9.43
CA SER A 82 -10.51 6.49 -8.87
C SER A 82 -9.41 5.43 -8.87
N LEU A 83 -8.17 5.88 -8.76
CA LEU A 83 -6.98 5.03 -8.76
C LEU A 83 -6.24 5.15 -7.43
N PHE A 84 -5.68 4.06 -6.91
CA PHE A 84 -4.90 4.04 -5.66
C PHE A 84 -3.54 3.39 -5.91
N PHE A 85 -2.50 4.22 -6.00
CA PHE A 85 -1.14 3.89 -6.39
C PHE A 85 -0.12 4.34 -5.32
N PRO A 86 -0.17 3.78 -4.11
CA PRO A 86 0.88 4.00 -3.12
C PRO A 86 2.22 3.46 -3.64
N HIS A 87 3.30 4.07 -3.18
CA HIS A 87 4.63 3.54 -3.32
C HIS A 87 4.75 2.19 -2.62
N PRO A 88 5.73 1.37 -3.03
CA PRO A 88 6.03 0.14 -2.32
C PRO A 88 6.34 0.37 -0.83
N ILE A 89 5.91 -0.56 0.02
CA ILE A 89 6.31 -0.59 1.43
C ILE A 89 7.60 -1.39 1.54
N LEU A 90 8.63 -0.77 2.11
CA LEU A 90 9.94 -1.36 2.31
C LEU A 90 10.08 -1.87 3.74
N VAL A 91 10.18 -3.19 3.91
CA VAL A 91 10.31 -3.83 5.23
C VAL A 91 11.74 -4.29 5.45
N TYR A 92 12.41 -3.74 6.46
CA TYR A 92 13.81 -4.09 6.75
C TYR A 92 13.87 -5.44 7.45
N ASN A 93 15.04 -6.07 7.45
CA ASN A 93 15.31 -7.30 8.16
C ASN A 93 14.98 -7.16 9.64
N GLY A 94 14.17 -8.07 10.18
CA GLY A 94 13.63 -8.01 11.54
C GLY A 94 12.40 -7.12 11.69
N GLY A 95 11.93 -6.47 10.63
CA GLY A 95 10.70 -5.69 10.63
C GLY A 95 9.46 -6.59 10.65
N GLY A 96 8.46 -6.18 11.43
CA GLY A 96 7.14 -6.78 11.48
C GLY A 96 6.09 -5.82 10.93
N LEU A 97 5.26 -6.31 10.01
CA LEU A 97 4.17 -5.54 9.41
C LEU A 97 2.88 -6.34 9.48
N ASP A 98 1.86 -5.73 10.06
CA ASP A 98 0.48 -6.20 9.99
C ASP A 98 -0.39 -5.14 9.30
N MET A 99 -0.82 -5.41 8.08
CA MET A 99 -1.56 -4.46 7.25
C MET A 99 -2.92 -5.03 6.84
N GLU A 100 -3.96 -4.21 6.98
CA GLU A 100 -5.29 -4.52 6.48
C GLU A 100 -5.85 -3.33 5.67
N SER A 101 -6.14 -3.60 4.39
CA SER A 101 -6.73 -2.64 3.47
C SER A 101 -8.18 -3.06 3.14
N TYR A 102 -9.10 -2.12 3.32
CA TYR A 102 -10.52 -2.29 3.05
C TYR A 102 -10.94 -1.29 1.97
N PHE A 103 -11.20 -1.77 0.76
CA PHE A 103 -11.59 -0.94 -0.37
C PHE A 103 -13.08 -1.07 -0.69
N HIS A 104 -13.81 0.04 -0.69
CA HIS A 104 -15.16 0.13 -1.23
C HIS A 104 -15.12 0.85 -2.57
N VAL A 105 -15.43 0.15 -3.65
CA VAL A 105 -15.33 0.67 -5.02
C VAL A 105 -16.71 0.96 -5.58
N THR A 106 -16.86 2.10 -6.24
CA THR A 106 -18.02 2.45 -7.08
C THR A 106 -17.54 2.83 -8.48
N GLY A 107 -18.08 2.17 -9.50
CA GLY A 107 -17.65 2.37 -10.89
C GLY A 107 -16.34 1.65 -11.20
N LYS A 108 -15.35 2.39 -11.73
CA LYS A 108 -14.03 1.85 -12.09
C LYS A 108 -12.98 2.15 -11.03
N ALA A 109 -12.14 1.18 -10.69
CA ALA A 109 -10.96 1.44 -9.87
C ALA A 109 -9.76 0.59 -10.27
N LYS A 110 -8.58 1.12 -9.98
CA LYS A 110 -7.33 0.34 -10.02
C LYS A 110 -6.57 0.55 -8.74
N VAL A 111 -6.18 -0.54 -8.11
CA VAL A 111 -5.41 -0.56 -6.87
C VAL A 111 -4.09 -1.26 -7.16
N VAL A 112 -2.97 -0.65 -6.78
CA VAL A 112 -1.63 -1.24 -6.91
C VAL A 112 -0.99 -1.24 -5.53
N GLU A 113 -0.73 -2.43 -5.01
CA GLU A 113 -0.02 -2.62 -3.74
C GLU A 113 1.32 -3.31 -4.00
N ALA A 114 2.37 -2.84 -3.36
CA ALA A 114 3.71 -3.40 -3.52
C ALA A 114 4.44 -3.49 -2.19
N ILE A 115 5.12 -4.61 -1.98
CA ILE A 115 5.96 -4.87 -0.80
C ILE A 115 7.38 -5.21 -1.28
N VAL A 116 8.38 -4.68 -0.58
CA VAL A 116 9.80 -4.96 -0.81
C VAL A 116 10.43 -5.43 0.50
N LEU A 117 11.13 -6.56 0.45
CA LEU A 117 11.79 -7.20 1.59
C LEU A 117 13.29 -6.92 1.61
N GLY A 118 13.74 -6.28 2.68
CA GLY A 118 15.14 -5.91 2.88
C GLY A 118 15.59 -4.75 1.99
N ARG A 119 16.75 -4.18 2.34
CA ARG A 119 17.39 -3.11 1.57
C ARG A 119 18.53 -3.67 0.73
N ILE A 120 18.19 -4.39 -0.35
CA ILE A 120 19.23 -5.03 -1.19
C ILE A 120 20.17 -3.99 -1.80
N GLY A 121 19.67 -2.79 -2.14
CA GLY A 121 20.52 -1.69 -2.61
C GLY A 121 21.61 -1.25 -1.62
N SER A 122 21.42 -1.50 -0.32
CA SER A 122 22.43 -1.27 0.72
C SER A 122 23.07 -2.58 1.24
N GLY A 123 22.88 -3.70 0.53
CA GLY A 123 23.41 -5.02 0.89
C GLY A 123 22.64 -5.78 1.97
N GLU A 124 21.53 -5.24 2.47
CA GLU A 124 20.72 -5.90 3.50
C GLU A 124 19.72 -6.87 2.86
N ARG A 125 19.70 -8.10 3.35
CA ARG A 125 18.69 -9.09 3.00
C ARG A 125 17.73 -9.28 4.18
N PHE A 126 16.44 -9.42 3.89
CA PHE A 126 15.48 -9.87 4.89
C PHE A 126 15.86 -11.30 5.32
N GLN A 127 15.70 -11.68 6.57
CA GLN A 127 16.07 -13.02 7.05
C GLN A 127 15.18 -13.45 8.20
N ARG A 128 14.72 -12.47 8.98
CA ARG A 128 13.83 -12.62 10.12
C ARG A 128 12.74 -11.55 10.06
N GLY A 129 11.58 -11.81 10.63
CA GLY A 129 10.46 -10.86 10.70
C GLY A 129 9.13 -11.50 10.33
N LYS A 130 8.04 -10.75 10.45
CA LYS A 130 6.70 -11.30 10.20
C LYS A 130 5.83 -10.28 9.48
N ILE A 131 5.34 -10.67 8.32
CA ILE A 131 4.53 -9.82 7.46
C ILE A 131 3.20 -10.51 7.22
N ARG A 132 2.11 -9.76 7.44
CA ARG A 132 0.76 -10.12 7.05
C ARG A 132 0.14 -8.92 6.38
N VAL A 133 -0.33 -9.10 5.15
CA VAL A 133 -1.09 -8.11 4.40
C VAL A 133 -2.41 -8.75 4.01
N ILE A 134 -3.52 -8.11 4.35
CA ILE A 134 -4.86 -8.53 3.92
C ILE A 134 -5.49 -7.39 3.14
N THR A 135 -5.93 -7.69 1.93
CA THR A 135 -6.63 -6.73 1.07
C THR A 135 -8.01 -7.27 0.74
N LYS A 136 -9.03 -6.46 1.04
CA LYS A 136 -10.43 -6.79 0.78
C LYS A 136 -11.04 -5.70 -0.08
N ILE A 137 -11.66 -6.07 -1.19
CA ILE A 137 -12.25 -5.13 -2.14
C ILE A 137 -13.72 -5.48 -2.35
N TRP A 138 -14.59 -4.53 -2.04
CA TRP A 138 -16.04 -4.59 -2.22
C TRP A 138 -16.47 -3.73 -3.40
N SER A 139 -17.51 -4.17 -4.10
CA SER A 139 -18.26 -3.36 -5.05
C SER A 139 -19.74 -3.38 -4.67
N GLY A 140 -20.28 -2.24 -4.25
CA GLY A 140 -21.52 -2.21 -3.49
C GLY A 140 -21.40 -3.03 -2.20
N ASP A 141 -22.35 -3.93 -1.96
CA ASP A 141 -22.37 -4.81 -0.79
C ASP A 141 -21.66 -6.16 -1.01
N GLU A 142 -21.09 -6.39 -2.21
CA GLU A 142 -20.48 -7.67 -2.59
C GLU A 142 -18.96 -7.63 -2.42
N LEU A 143 -18.40 -8.60 -1.68
CA LEU A 143 -16.96 -8.79 -1.57
C LEU A 143 -16.46 -9.51 -2.84
N LEU A 144 -15.69 -8.81 -3.67
CA LEU A 144 -15.15 -9.37 -4.91
C LEU A 144 -13.78 -10.04 -4.69
N ILE A 145 -12.92 -9.41 -3.89
CA ILE A 145 -11.53 -9.85 -3.70
C ILE A 145 -11.24 -9.95 -2.20
N TYR A 146 -10.72 -11.10 -1.79
CA TYR A 146 -10.12 -11.33 -0.48
C TYR A 146 -8.73 -11.91 -0.69
N ASP A 147 -7.71 -11.07 -0.54
CA ASP A 147 -6.33 -11.43 -0.80
C ASP A 147 -5.52 -11.40 0.49
N VAL A 148 -4.66 -12.40 0.66
CA VAL A 148 -3.80 -12.56 1.83
C VAL A 148 -2.39 -12.85 1.37
N PHE A 149 -1.47 -12.03 1.83
CA PHE A 149 -0.04 -12.25 1.71
C PHE A 149 0.59 -12.41 3.08
N ARG A 150 1.44 -13.44 3.23
CA ARG A 150 2.14 -13.74 4.48
C ARG A 150 3.57 -14.16 4.18
N VAL A 151 4.50 -13.64 4.97
CA VAL A 151 5.89 -14.06 4.99
C VAL A 151 6.32 -14.13 6.46
N ASN A 152 6.91 -15.25 6.86
CA ASN A 152 7.59 -15.37 8.15
C ASN A 152 9.08 -15.64 7.89
N ASP A 153 9.93 -14.88 8.56
CA ASP A 153 11.37 -15.04 8.54
C ASP A 153 11.94 -15.24 7.14
N GLY A 154 12.66 -16.36 6.93
CA GLY A 154 13.30 -16.70 5.68
C GLY A 154 12.38 -17.25 4.60
N ASP A 155 11.06 -17.30 4.80
CA ASP A 155 10.09 -17.87 3.83
C ASP A 155 10.29 -17.30 2.42
N TYR A 156 10.65 -16.02 2.29
CA TYR A 156 10.84 -15.40 0.97
C TYR A 156 12.08 -15.91 0.20
N LEU A 157 13.04 -16.53 0.89
CA LEU A 157 14.21 -17.17 0.26
C LEU A 157 13.84 -18.50 -0.41
N ASP A 158 12.71 -19.10 -0.04
CA ASP A 158 12.23 -20.30 -0.69
C ASP A 158 11.64 -19.95 -2.06
N PRO A 159 12.20 -20.46 -3.18
CA PRO A 159 11.67 -20.23 -4.52
C PRO A 159 10.25 -20.78 -4.72
N ASN A 160 9.78 -21.67 -3.84
CA ASN A 160 8.43 -22.20 -3.85
C ASN A 160 7.43 -21.33 -3.09
N VAL A 161 7.89 -20.30 -2.37
CA VAL A 161 7.05 -19.38 -1.60
C VAL A 161 7.08 -17.97 -2.18
N LEU A 162 8.27 -17.37 -2.32
CA LEU A 162 8.46 -16.09 -3.02
C LEU A 162 9.61 -16.19 -4.00
N GLY A 163 10.82 -16.54 -3.53
CA GLY A 163 12.01 -16.68 -4.36
C GLY A 163 12.64 -15.37 -4.81
N LYS A 164 11.99 -14.24 -4.55
CA LYS A 164 12.50 -12.89 -4.77
C LYS A 164 11.96 -11.96 -3.67
N GLU A 165 12.50 -10.76 -3.62
CA GLU A 165 12.28 -9.79 -2.54
C GLU A 165 11.10 -8.84 -2.76
N GLY A 166 10.54 -8.79 -3.97
CA GLY A 166 9.48 -7.87 -4.34
C GLY A 166 8.18 -8.60 -4.65
N LEU A 167 7.09 -8.08 -4.11
CA LEU A 167 5.73 -8.47 -4.47
C LEU A 167 5.00 -7.25 -5.05
N LEU A 168 4.45 -7.40 -6.24
CA LEU A 168 3.60 -6.39 -6.87
C LEU A 168 2.23 -7.00 -7.15
N THR A 169 1.18 -6.42 -6.60
CA THR A 169 -0.19 -6.89 -6.81
C THR A 169 -1.03 -5.78 -7.42
N THR A 170 -1.74 -6.11 -8.49
CA THR A 170 -2.62 -5.17 -9.20
C THR A 170 -4.04 -5.71 -9.20
N TYR A 171 -4.98 -4.86 -8.81
CA TYR A 171 -6.41 -5.11 -8.88
C TYR A 171 -7.04 -4.08 -9.81
N SER A 172 -7.76 -4.54 -10.83
CA SER A 172 -8.58 -3.68 -11.68
C SER A 172 -10.04 -4.09 -11.52
N ILE A 173 -10.91 -3.13 -11.19
CA ILE A 173 -12.31 -3.37 -10.87
C ILE A 173 -13.17 -2.49 -11.79
N GLU A 174 -14.20 -3.09 -12.39
CA GLU A 174 -15.22 -2.37 -13.16
C GLU A 174 -16.61 -2.95 -12.84
N GLY A 175 -17.38 -2.22 -12.04
CA GLY A 175 -18.65 -2.73 -11.53
C GLY A 175 -18.42 -3.99 -10.70
N LYS A 176 -18.94 -5.14 -11.14
CA LYS A 176 -18.79 -6.43 -10.44
C LYS A 176 -17.67 -7.31 -11.01
N GLU A 177 -17.04 -6.90 -12.10
CA GLU A 177 -15.95 -7.64 -12.70
C GLU A 177 -14.61 -7.17 -12.17
N PHE A 178 -13.64 -8.09 -12.09
CA PHE A 178 -12.30 -7.77 -11.66
C PHE A 178 -11.23 -8.57 -12.42
N ILE A 179 -10.05 -7.96 -12.51
CA ILE A 179 -8.81 -8.60 -12.94
C ILE A 179 -7.82 -8.48 -11.79
N PHE A 180 -7.22 -9.62 -11.43
CA PHE A 180 -6.20 -9.74 -10.40
C PHE A 180 -4.92 -10.26 -11.02
N ASP A 181 -3.80 -9.60 -10.74
CA ASP A 181 -2.47 -10.04 -11.13
C ASP A 181 -1.48 -9.85 -9.98
N ARG A 182 -0.56 -10.81 -9.84
CA ARG A 182 0.48 -10.81 -8.81
C ARG A 182 1.80 -11.25 -9.41
N GLU A 183 2.78 -10.36 -9.37
CA GLU A 183 4.14 -10.61 -9.84
C GLU A 183 5.10 -10.72 -8.65
N ILE A 184 5.98 -11.73 -8.69
CA ILE A 184 7.12 -11.85 -7.78
C ILE A 184 8.38 -11.41 -8.53
N LEU A 185 9.01 -10.36 -8.04
CA LEU A 185 9.98 -9.55 -8.78
C LEU A 185 11.20 -9.24 -7.92
N THR A 186 12.32 -8.92 -8.58
CA THR A 186 13.42 -8.24 -7.91
C THR A 186 13.06 -6.78 -7.64
N ILE A 187 13.74 -6.07 -6.74
CA ILE A 187 13.47 -4.64 -6.45
C ILE A 187 13.51 -3.81 -7.74
N LYS A 188 14.52 -4.06 -8.58
CA LYS A 188 14.72 -3.33 -9.84
C LYS A 188 13.57 -3.56 -10.81
N GLU A 189 13.11 -4.80 -10.93
CA GLU A 189 11.96 -5.16 -11.77
C GLU A 189 10.67 -4.55 -11.21
N LEU A 190 10.47 -4.63 -9.90
CA LEU A 190 9.29 -4.10 -9.21
C LEU A 190 9.16 -2.60 -9.43
N TYR A 191 10.22 -1.81 -9.22
CA TYR A 191 10.16 -0.36 -9.45
C TYR A 191 9.79 -0.04 -10.90
N ARG A 192 10.46 -0.69 -11.85
CA ARG A 192 10.18 -0.52 -13.28
C ARG A 192 8.73 -0.86 -13.61
N ARG A 193 8.22 -1.99 -13.11
CA ARG A 193 6.84 -2.45 -13.35
C ARG A 193 5.83 -1.53 -12.70
N TRP A 194 6.03 -1.16 -11.45
CA TRP A 194 5.17 -0.23 -10.72
C TRP A 194 5.05 1.10 -11.46
N SER A 195 6.17 1.70 -11.89
CA SER A 195 6.14 2.95 -12.68
C SER A 195 5.46 2.79 -14.04
N GLN A 196 5.61 1.64 -14.71
CA GLN A 196 4.91 1.35 -15.97
C GLN A 196 3.39 1.25 -15.77
N ILE A 197 2.94 0.65 -14.66
CA ILE A 197 1.53 0.42 -14.36
C ILE A 197 0.82 1.71 -13.90
N THR A 198 1.52 2.54 -13.12
CA THR A 198 0.97 3.74 -12.47
C THR A 198 1.20 5.01 -13.29
N GLY A 199 2.22 5.02 -14.16
CA GLY A 199 2.66 6.23 -14.88
C GLY A 199 3.42 7.23 -13.99
N ILE A 200 3.73 6.86 -12.74
CA ILE A 200 4.40 7.73 -11.78
C ILE A 200 5.92 7.44 -11.80
N THR A 201 6.71 8.49 -12.01
CA THR A 201 8.19 8.44 -12.00
C THR A 201 8.75 9.48 -11.06
N PHE A 202 9.80 9.10 -10.31
CA PHE A 202 10.59 9.98 -9.44
C PHE A 202 12.02 10.05 -9.94
#